data_AF-A0AAW2Y137-F1
#
_entry.id   AF-A0AAW2Y137-F1
#
_cell.length_a   1.000
_cell.length_b   1.000
_cell.length_c   1.000
_cell.angle_alpha   90.00
_cell.angle_beta   90.00
_cell.angle_gamma   90.00
#
_symmetry.space_group_name_H-M   'P 1'
#
loop_
_entity.id
_entity.type
_entity.pdbx_description
1 polymer ?
#
loop_
_entity_poly.entity_id
_entity_poly.type
_entity_poly.pdbx_seq_one_letter_code
_entity_poly.pdbx_strand_id
1 'polypeptide(L)'
;MPSQFKLCNTVLLAVARSAVTNLRGACRRFSDIMCFKVALSLKSNYALFSSPYPNTLHTPRLSPSVARRSFCYYSVLKCRGIEIPFPKPRLNSARQWVGEDERIKPVVVKEIVATIGNLCVDVVLSVPKLPPKPLDERKAYMEELAKSPPDKIYWEAGGNCNMAIAAARLGLHVSAVGHVGDEIYGHFLLDVLHDEGISMVEMNEQNGVIDTSSTAYETLLCWVLVDPLQRHGFCSRADFSEEPAFSWLSTLSTKAKMAIRRAKIIFCNGYGFDELSPSLLGSALDYAVEVGTSIFFDPGPRGKSLITGTLEEQKALDKYLRMSDVLLLTSEEAESLTGTEDPIVAGQALLKKGIRTKWVIIKMGSKGSILITPSMLLTFHILHLHAFYPNLLATSTVYTLTIANAVGAATAMGCGAGRNVAKLKQVLELVRGSNLNEDDKFWEELLQKHSDTEEITLLTKAVINGSNNWLQRVSLQKVVGELLPKLECSQVKQVGAC
;
A
#
# COMPACT_ATOMS: atom_id res chain seq x y z
N MET A 1 -27.90 -15.40 0.55
CA MET A 1 -26.51 -15.61 0.06
C MET A 1 -25.58 -14.67 0.80
N PRO A 2 -24.58 -15.12 1.57
CA PRO A 2 -23.76 -14.22 2.38
C PRO A 2 -22.48 -13.82 1.64
N SER A 3 -22.54 -12.74 0.88
CA SER A 3 -21.38 -11.97 0.41
C SER A 3 -21.40 -10.61 1.09
N GLN A 4 -20.25 -9.94 1.23
CA GLN A 4 -20.01 -8.70 1.99
C GLN A 4 -19.73 -8.90 3.49
N PHE A 5 -18.52 -9.37 3.80
CA PHE A 5 -17.82 -9.12 5.08
C PHE A 5 -16.36 -9.57 4.95
N LYS A 6 -15.59 -8.82 4.17
CA LYS A 6 -14.20 -9.12 3.89
C LYS A 6 -13.49 -7.80 3.52
N LEU A 7 -12.32 -7.59 4.11
CA LEU A 7 -11.28 -6.57 3.83
C LEU A 7 -11.27 -5.32 4.71
N CYS A 8 -10.17 -5.17 5.48
CA CYS A 8 -9.58 -3.89 5.89
C CYS A 8 -8.14 -4.14 6.40
N ASN A 9 -7.20 -4.59 5.56
CA ASN A 9 -5.76 -4.39 5.80
C ASN A 9 -5.04 -4.69 4.47
N THR A 10 -4.90 -3.68 3.63
CA THR A 10 -4.58 -3.84 2.19
C THR A 10 -3.16 -4.29 1.87
N VAL A 11 -2.33 -4.46 2.91
CA VAL A 11 -0.97 -4.93 2.74
C VAL A 11 -0.69 -6.16 3.62
N LEU A 12 -1.43 -6.40 4.70
CA LEU A 12 -1.21 -7.57 5.55
C LEU A 12 -2.35 -8.61 5.52
N LEU A 13 -3.61 -8.21 5.33
CA LEU A 13 -4.74 -9.13 5.45
C LEU A 13 -4.97 -10.02 4.25
N ALA A 14 -4.60 -9.56 3.06
CA ALA A 14 -4.66 -10.39 1.86
C ALA A 14 -3.79 -11.66 2.01
N VAL A 15 -2.80 -11.62 2.92
CA VAL A 15 -1.84 -12.69 3.08
C VAL A 15 -2.05 -13.53 4.35
N ALA A 16 -2.50 -12.92 5.44
CA ALA A 16 -2.98 -13.69 6.59
C ALA A 16 -4.09 -14.68 6.21
N ARG A 17 -4.95 -14.35 5.23
CA ARG A 17 -6.00 -15.25 4.75
C ARG A 17 -5.52 -16.44 3.92
N SER A 18 -4.40 -16.33 3.22
CA SER A 18 -3.86 -17.41 2.39
C SER A 18 -3.02 -18.40 3.23
N ALA A 19 -2.29 -17.89 4.24
CA ALA A 19 -1.47 -18.70 5.15
C ALA A 19 -2.29 -19.70 5.98
N VAL A 20 -3.49 -19.31 6.45
CA VAL A 20 -4.35 -20.17 7.29
C VAL A 20 -4.94 -21.36 6.51
N THR A 21 -5.18 -21.21 5.19
CA THR A 21 -5.65 -22.30 4.33
C THR A 21 -4.57 -23.34 4.01
N ASN A 22 -3.30 -22.92 3.88
CA ASN A 22 -2.19 -23.84 3.56
C ASN A 22 -1.58 -24.52 4.80
N LEU A 23 -1.76 -23.97 6.01
CA LEU A 23 -1.37 -24.63 7.26
C LEU A 23 -2.21 -25.89 7.57
N ARG A 24 -3.44 -25.99 7.03
CA ARG A 24 -4.26 -27.22 7.16
C ARG A 24 -3.74 -28.40 6.32
N GLY A 25 -2.93 -28.15 5.30
CA GLY A 25 -2.27 -29.19 4.50
C GLY A 25 -0.93 -29.67 5.09
N ALA A 26 -0.23 -28.79 5.81
CA ALA A 26 1.11 -29.08 6.36
C ALA A 26 1.10 -29.62 7.80
N CYS A 27 0.01 -29.47 8.57
CA CYS A 27 -0.10 -29.97 9.95
C CYS A 27 -0.46 -31.46 10.10
N ARG A 28 -0.44 -32.27 9.03
CA ARG A 28 -0.67 -33.73 9.13
C ARG A 28 0.58 -34.58 9.42
N ARG A 29 1.73 -33.97 9.74
CA ARG A 29 2.97 -34.70 10.09
C ARG A 29 3.54 -34.41 11.48
N PHE A 30 2.79 -33.76 12.37
CA PHE A 30 3.27 -33.43 13.73
C PHE A 30 2.19 -33.58 14.82
N SER A 31 1.34 -34.60 14.74
CA SER A 31 0.44 -34.96 15.85
C SER A 31 0.18 -36.47 15.90
N ASP A 32 1.25 -37.24 16.04
CA ASP A 32 1.19 -38.47 16.84
C ASP A 32 1.58 -38.08 18.28
N ILE A 33 0.91 -38.66 19.28
CA ILE A 33 0.95 -38.35 20.73
C ILE A 33 -0.16 -37.37 21.18
N MET A 34 -1.39 -37.90 21.23
CA MET A 34 -2.33 -37.83 22.38
C MET A 34 -3.70 -38.33 21.89
N CYS A 35 -3.93 -39.63 22.03
CA CYS A 35 -5.25 -40.23 21.88
C CYS A 35 -6.17 -39.77 23.02
N PHE A 36 -7.36 -39.24 22.68
CA PHE A 36 -8.59 -39.61 23.38
C PHE A 36 -9.76 -39.62 22.39
N LYS A 37 -10.39 -40.79 22.27
CA LYS A 37 -11.57 -41.09 21.47
C LYS A 37 -12.80 -40.46 22.14
N VAL A 38 -13.66 -39.80 21.37
CA VAL A 38 -15.12 -39.99 21.46
C VAL A 38 -15.71 -39.88 20.05
N ALA A 39 -16.36 -40.95 19.63
CA ALA A 39 -17.13 -41.06 18.40
C ALA A 39 -18.53 -40.46 18.58
N LEU A 40 -19.11 -39.92 17.52
CA LEU A 40 -20.54 -40.09 17.23
C LEU A 40 -20.83 -39.79 15.75
N SER A 41 -21.55 -40.73 15.17
CA SER A 41 -21.97 -40.85 13.77
C SER A 41 -23.28 -40.09 13.55
N LEU A 42 -23.57 -39.66 12.30
CA LEU A 42 -24.80 -40.03 11.60
C LEU A 42 -24.80 -39.58 10.12
N LYS A 43 -25.17 -40.54 9.27
CA LYS A 43 -25.56 -40.49 7.84
C LYS A 43 -26.92 -39.73 7.70
N SER A 44 -27.55 -39.40 6.57
CA SER A 44 -27.46 -39.68 5.12
C SER A 44 -28.53 -38.81 4.39
N ASN A 45 -28.31 -38.54 3.09
CA ASN A 45 -29.26 -38.41 1.95
C ASN A 45 -30.61 -37.66 2.06
N TYR A 46 -30.93 -36.80 1.07
CA TYR A 46 -31.79 -37.12 -0.09
C TYR A 46 -32.00 -35.88 -1.00
N ALA A 47 -32.58 -36.11 -2.17
CA ALA A 47 -32.36 -35.41 -3.43
C ALA A 47 -33.60 -34.64 -3.98
N LEU A 48 -33.35 -33.86 -5.04
CA LEU A 48 -34.21 -33.53 -6.19
C LEU A 48 -35.50 -32.71 -5.98
N PHE A 49 -35.70 -31.63 -6.77
CA PHE A 49 -36.64 -31.60 -7.89
C PHE A 49 -36.57 -30.29 -8.72
N SER A 50 -37.17 -30.39 -9.89
CA SER A 50 -37.07 -29.69 -11.18
C SER A 50 -37.74 -28.30 -11.34
N SER A 51 -37.29 -27.60 -12.39
CA SER A 51 -37.93 -26.50 -13.15
C SER A 51 -39.22 -26.96 -13.87
N PRO A 52 -40.13 -26.06 -14.35
CA PRO A 52 -40.03 -25.54 -15.72
C PRO A 52 -40.51 -24.07 -15.96
N TYR A 53 -39.95 -23.45 -17.02
CA TYR A 53 -40.42 -22.26 -17.78
C TYR A 53 -41.69 -22.59 -18.62
N PRO A 54 -42.45 -21.65 -19.28
CA PRO A 54 -41.92 -20.67 -20.27
C PRO A 54 -42.74 -19.38 -20.59
N ASN A 55 -42.22 -18.62 -21.58
CA ASN A 55 -42.88 -17.76 -22.60
C ASN A 55 -42.70 -16.23 -22.62
N THR A 56 -41.76 -15.80 -23.50
CA THR A 56 -41.89 -14.93 -24.70
C THR A 56 -42.29 -13.44 -24.68
N LEU A 57 -41.51 -12.69 -25.50
CA LEU A 57 -41.85 -11.56 -26.41
C LEU A 57 -41.88 -10.10 -25.88
N HIS A 58 -40.85 -9.30 -26.21
CA HIS A 58 -40.89 -8.23 -27.25
C HIS A 58 -39.73 -7.23 -27.10
N THR A 59 -38.96 -7.02 -28.18
CA THR A 59 -38.14 -5.82 -28.44
C THR A 59 -38.97 -4.78 -29.20
N PRO A 60 -38.60 -3.49 -29.10
CA PRO A 60 -38.10 -2.85 -30.32
C PRO A 60 -36.87 -1.93 -30.11
N ARG A 61 -36.10 -1.84 -31.20
CA ARG A 61 -34.95 -0.95 -31.45
C ARG A 61 -35.40 0.51 -31.52
N LEU A 62 -34.54 1.45 -31.10
CA LEU A 62 -34.39 2.78 -31.70
C LEU A 62 -33.04 3.39 -31.29
N SER A 63 -32.27 3.81 -32.29
CA SER A 63 -31.07 4.65 -32.24
C SER A 63 -30.98 5.36 -33.61
N PRO A 64 -30.23 6.47 -33.80
CA PRO A 64 -29.56 7.38 -32.85
C PRO A 64 -29.85 8.88 -33.13
N SER A 65 -29.37 9.79 -32.28
CA SER A 65 -29.13 11.18 -32.70
C SER A 65 -27.75 11.67 -32.25
N VAL A 66 -27.05 12.23 -33.23
CA VAL A 66 -25.69 12.74 -33.22
C VAL A 66 -25.70 14.15 -32.64
N ALA A 67 -24.87 14.42 -31.64
CA ALA A 67 -24.51 15.78 -31.25
C ALA A 67 -22.99 15.90 -31.12
N ARG A 68 -22.38 16.50 -32.16
CA ARG A 68 -21.01 17.01 -32.18
C ARG A 68 -20.83 18.01 -31.03
N ARG A 69 -19.81 17.85 -30.19
CA ARG A 69 -19.17 18.97 -29.48
C ARG A 69 -17.65 18.88 -29.53
N SER A 70 -17.13 19.84 -30.28
CA SER A 70 -15.80 20.43 -30.40
C SER A 70 -14.66 19.88 -29.55
N PHE A 71 -13.65 19.36 -30.25
CA PHE A 71 -12.28 19.20 -29.78
C PHE A 71 -11.64 20.57 -29.52
N CYS A 72 -11.17 20.82 -28.30
CA CYS A 72 -10.19 21.86 -28.01
C CYS A 72 -8.81 21.21 -27.93
N TYR A 73 -7.96 21.53 -28.90
CA TYR A 73 -6.53 21.24 -28.90
C TYR A 73 -5.87 21.96 -27.71
N TYR A 74 -5.30 21.20 -26.77
CA TYR A 74 -4.25 21.72 -25.89
C TYR A 74 -2.91 21.14 -26.31
N SER A 75 -1.97 22.07 -26.49
CA SER A 75 -0.61 21.90 -26.98
C SER A 75 0.17 20.78 -26.28
N VAL A 76 0.74 19.89 -27.10
CA VAL A 76 1.72 18.88 -26.71
C VAL A 76 2.96 19.56 -26.13
N LEU A 77 3.07 19.60 -24.80
CA LEU A 77 4.34 19.85 -24.13
C LEU A 77 5.23 18.62 -24.35
N LYS A 78 6.20 18.76 -25.27
CA LYS A 78 7.31 17.82 -25.46
C LYS A 78 8.08 17.67 -24.15
N CYS A 79 7.74 16.67 -23.35
CA CYS A 79 8.55 16.24 -22.23
C CYS A 79 9.74 15.45 -22.79
N ARG A 80 10.90 16.10 -22.88
CA ARG A 80 12.17 15.40 -23.05
C ARG A 80 12.36 14.47 -21.85
N GLY A 81 12.74 13.21 -22.12
CA GLY A 81 13.03 12.22 -21.09
C GLY A 81 14.01 12.77 -20.07
N ILE A 82 13.65 12.68 -18.79
CA ILE A 82 14.52 13.06 -17.69
C ILE A 82 15.39 11.85 -17.37
N GLU A 83 16.63 11.86 -17.82
CA GLU A 83 17.71 11.13 -17.15
C GLU A 83 17.99 11.83 -15.82
N ILE A 84 18.01 11.05 -14.73
CA ILE A 84 18.31 11.53 -13.38
C ILE A 84 19.82 11.85 -13.32
N PRO A 85 20.25 13.10 -13.10
CA PRO A 85 21.67 13.43 -13.12
C PRO A 85 22.40 12.86 -11.90
N PHE A 86 23.45 12.07 -12.16
CA PHE A 86 24.43 11.64 -11.14
C PHE A 86 25.50 12.72 -10.92
N PRO A 87 25.93 12.99 -9.68
CA PRO A 87 27.13 13.77 -9.43
C PRO A 87 28.37 12.95 -9.80
N LYS A 88 29.16 13.41 -10.76
CA LYS A 88 30.52 12.89 -10.98
C LYS A 88 31.40 13.27 -9.78
N PRO A 89 32.20 12.36 -9.21
CA PRO A 89 33.19 12.74 -8.21
C PRO A 89 34.23 13.64 -8.88
N ARG A 90 34.29 14.90 -8.45
CA ARG A 90 35.39 15.79 -8.82
C ARG A 90 36.63 15.36 -8.04
N LEU A 91 37.63 14.87 -8.77
CA LEU A 91 38.99 14.71 -8.27
C LEU A 91 39.55 16.12 -8.02
N ASN A 92 39.61 16.56 -6.77
CA ASN A 92 40.20 17.86 -6.45
C ASN A 92 41.72 17.75 -6.50
N SER A 93 42.31 18.33 -7.54
CA SER A 93 43.73 18.71 -7.56
C SER A 93 43.98 19.76 -6.48
N ALA A 94 44.98 19.52 -5.64
CA ALA A 94 45.45 20.44 -4.62
C ALA A 94 45.83 21.81 -5.21
N ARG A 95 45.17 22.88 -4.74
CA ARG A 95 45.74 24.22 -4.71
C ARG A 95 45.34 24.93 -3.41
N GLN A 96 46.36 25.48 -2.79
CA GLN A 96 46.42 26.27 -1.55
C GLN A 96 45.69 27.63 -1.70
N TRP A 97 45.68 28.43 -0.62
CA TRP A 97 45.12 29.80 -0.41
C TRP A 97 43.79 29.81 0.39
N VAL A 98 43.85 29.92 1.73
CA VAL A 98 43.94 31.11 2.63
C VAL A 98 42.59 31.81 2.86
N GLY A 99 42.05 31.57 4.07
CA GLY A 99 41.24 32.48 4.91
C GLY A 99 39.98 33.13 4.34
N GLU A 100 38.80 32.62 4.72
CA GLU A 100 37.72 33.42 5.32
C GLU A 100 36.55 32.51 5.79
N ASP A 101 35.86 33.01 6.80
CA ASP A 101 34.84 32.42 7.69
C ASP A 101 33.75 31.58 6.99
N GLU A 102 33.87 30.24 7.01
CA GLU A 102 32.82 29.32 6.56
C GLU A 102 31.74 29.15 7.64
N ARG A 103 30.64 29.91 7.51
CA ARG A 103 29.36 29.52 8.11
C ARG A 103 29.02 28.11 7.64
N ILE A 104 29.09 27.15 8.56
CA ILE A 104 28.63 25.77 8.40
C ILE A 104 27.18 25.83 7.90
N LYS A 105 26.98 25.65 6.59
CA LYS A 105 25.64 25.39 6.06
C LYS A 105 25.23 24.03 6.61
N PRO A 106 24.10 23.90 7.32
CA PRO A 106 23.64 22.58 7.73
C PRO A 106 23.46 21.75 6.46
N VAL A 107 24.11 20.61 6.39
CA VAL A 107 23.89 19.63 5.33
C VAL A 107 22.45 19.17 5.50
N VAL A 108 21.53 19.77 4.74
CA VAL A 108 20.13 19.36 4.73
C VAL A 108 20.10 17.99 4.09
N VAL A 109 19.98 16.94 4.91
CA VAL A 109 19.74 15.59 4.45
C VAL A 109 18.42 15.62 3.69
N LYS A 110 18.48 15.36 2.38
CA LYS A 110 17.29 15.37 1.54
C LYS A 110 16.47 14.13 1.86
N GLU A 111 15.28 14.33 2.41
CA GLU A 111 14.29 13.27 2.62
C GLU A 111 14.03 12.55 1.29
N ILE A 112 13.89 11.23 1.36
CA ILE A 112 13.58 10.43 0.17
C ILE A 112 12.07 10.25 0.07
N VAL A 113 11.40 10.00 1.18
CA VAL A 113 9.95 9.72 1.25
C VAL A 113 9.30 10.58 2.32
N ALA A 114 8.13 11.15 2.03
CA ALA A 114 7.24 11.70 3.02
C ALA A 114 5.85 11.04 2.93
N THR A 115 5.25 10.62 4.05
CA THR A 115 3.85 10.16 4.06
C THR A 115 2.90 11.32 4.37
N ILE A 116 1.67 11.28 3.85
CA ILE A 116 0.64 12.30 4.08
C ILE A 116 -0.55 11.67 4.83
N GLY A 117 -0.78 12.11 6.07
CA GLY A 117 -1.87 11.67 6.94
C GLY A 117 -1.85 10.19 7.27
N ASN A 118 -2.98 9.71 7.78
CA ASN A 118 -3.23 8.35 8.25
C ASN A 118 -2.19 7.85 9.26
N LEU A 119 -1.90 8.69 10.26
CA LEU A 119 -1.05 8.34 11.41
C LEU A 119 -1.94 7.93 12.57
N CYS A 120 -2.00 6.63 12.84
CA CYS A 120 -2.87 6.08 13.88
C CYS A 120 -2.16 5.06 14.75
N VAL A 121 -2.76 4.76 15.90
CA VAL A 121 -2.38 3.62 16.72
C VAL A 121 -3.36 2.49 16.45
N ASP A 122 -2.83 1.36 16.02
CA ASP A 122 -3.58 0.11 15.88
C ASP A 122 -3.66 -0.55 17.25
N VAL A 123 -4.87 -0.86 17.69
CA VAL A 123 -5.18 -1.56 18.94
C VAL A 123 -5.58 -2.98 18.58
N VAL A 124 -4.67 -3.95 18.78
CA VAL A 124 -4.83 -5.32 18.30
C VAL A 124 -5.39 -6.21 19.40
N LEU A 125 -6.64 -6.64 19.27
CA LEU A 125 -7.34 -7.42 20.30
C LEU A 125 -7.98 -8.68 19.74
N SER A 126 -7.90 -9.76 20.51
CA SER A 126 -8.73 -10.95 20.29
C SER A 126 -10.09 -10.74 20.92
N VAL A 127 -11.16 -10.92 20.15
CA VAL A 127 -12.54 -10.75 20.59
C VAL A 127 -13.34 -12.02 20.37
N PRO A 128 -14.35 -12.34 21.20
CA PRO A 128 -15.17 -13.55 21.00
C PRO A 128 -15.95 -13.52 19.69
N LYS A 129 -16.34 -12.33 19.22
CA LYS A 129 -17.08 -12.10 17.98
C LYS A 129 -16.74 -10.71 17.44
N LEU A 130 -16.63 -10.59 16.12
CA LEU A 130 -16.46 -9.29 15.47
C LEU A 130 -17.69 -8.39 15.66
N PRO A 131 -17.52 -7.05 15.58
CA PRO A 131 -18.61 -6.11 15.66
C PRO A 131 -19.72 -6.41 14.62
N PRO A 132 -21.00 -6.22 14.99
CA PRO A 132 -22.13 -6.48 14.10
C PRO A 132 -22.20 -5.45 12.94
N LYS A 133 -23.01 -5.73 11.90
CA LYS A 133 -23.21 -4.80 10.76
C LYS A 133 -23.96 -3.52 11.12
N PRO A 134 -25.10 -3.59 11.83
CA PRO A 134 -25.94 -2.41 12.04
C PRO A 134 -25.15 -1.33 12.79
N LEU A 135 -25.24 -0.09 12.32
CA LEU A 135 -24.39 1.02 12.78
C LEU A 135 -24.52 1.23 14.29
N ASP A 136 -25.75 1.25 14.82
CA ASP A 136 -26.03 1.48 16.24
C ASP A 136 -25.50 0.34 17.12
N GLU A 137 -25.72 -0.91 16.71
CA GLU A 137 -25.19 -2.08 17.43
C GLU A 137 -23.65 -2.11 17.40
N ARG A 138 -23.06 -1.74 16.27
CA ARG A 138 -21.61 -1.64 16.11
C ARG A 138 -21.05 -0.55 17.01
N LYS A 139 -21.71 0.62 17.07
CA LYS A 139 -21.31 1.73 17.93
C LYS A 139 -21.37 1.33 19.40
N ALA A 140 -22.46 0.73 19.86
CA ALA A 140 -22.60 0.24 21.22
C ALA A 140 -21.54 -0.82 21.58
N TYR A 141 -21.23 -1.73 20.66
CA TYR A 141 -20.16 -2.70 20.83
C TYR A 141 -18.79 -2.01 21.03
N MET A 142 -18.47 -1.01 20.20
CA MET A 142 -17.19 -0.30 20.28
C MET A 142 -17.09 0.57 21.52
N GLU A 143 -18.17 1.22 21.95
CA GLU A 143 -18.25 1.98 23.19
C GLU A 143 -18.02 1.09 24.41
N GLU A 144 -18.62 -0.10 24.43
CA GLU A 144 -18.38 -1.08 25.50
C GLU A 144 -16.91 -1.53 25.52
N LEU A 145 -16.34 -1.81 24.35
CA LEU A 145 -14.94 -2.22 24.22
C LEU A 145 -13.98 -1.11 24.70
N ALA A 146 -14.30 0.16 24.44
CA ALA A 146 -13.48 1.30 24.81
C ALA A 146 -13.52 1.64 26.32
N LYS A 147 -14.47 1.11 27.10
CA LYS A 147 -14.53 1.33 28.56
C LYS A 147 -13.31 0.79 29.30
N SER A 148 -12.66 -0.24 28.75
CA SER A 148 -11.43 -0.81 29.29
C SER A 148 -10.30 -0.51 28.32
N PRO A 149 -9.53 0.58 28.53
CA PRO A 149 -8.44 0.93 27.62
C PRO A 149 -7.45 -0.24 27.57
N PRO A 150 -7.10 -0.72 26.37
CA PRO A 150 -6.22 -1.88 26.24
C PRO A 150 -4.81 -1.51 26.66
N ASP A 151 -4.12 -2.46 27.28
CA ASP A 151 -2.73 -2.33 27.69
C ASP A 151 -1.83 -2.01 26.48
N LYS A 152 -0.77 -1.22 26.72
CA LYS A 152 0.24 -0.81 25.73
C LYS A 152 0.88 -1.98 24.98
N ILE A 153 0.88 -3.19 25.55
CA ILE A 153 1.33 -4.41 24.84
C ILE A 153 0.51 -4.74 23.59
N TYR A 154 -0.71 -4.22 23.47
CA TYR A 154 -1.60 -4.43 22.33
C TYR A 154 -1.56 -3.31 21.29
N TRP A 155 -0.71 -2.29 21.50
CA TRP A 155 -0.64 -1.14 20.62
C TRP A 155 0.45 -1.32 19.58
N GLU A 156 0.17 -0.90 18.35
CA GLU A 156 1.12 -0.85 17.26
C GLU A 156 0.98 0.44 16.46
N ALA A 157 2.05 0.88 15.81
CA ALA A 157 1.96 1.99 14.86
C ALA A 157 1.18 1.55 13.61
N GLY A 158 0.12 2.29 13.28
CA GLY A 158 -0.87 1.93 12.26
C GLY A 158 -0.84 2.82 11.02
N GLY A 159 -1.69 2.47 10.05
CA GLY A 159 -1.90 3.28 8.85
C GLY A 159 -0.64 3.46 8.00
N ASN A 160 -0.34 4.70 7.62
CA ASN A 160 0.85 5.07 6.85
C ASN A 160 2.17 4.83 7.61
N CYS A 161 2.14 4.67 8.93
CA CYS A 161 3.34 4.31 9.70
C CYS A 161 3.95 2.99 9.22
N ASN A 162 3.13 2.03 8.77
CA ASN A 162 3.62 0.77 8.21
C ASN A 162 4.51 0.98 6.98
N MET A 163 4.11 1.87 6.08
CA MET A 163 4.89 2.21 4.89
C MET A 163 6.17 2.93 5.30
N ALA A 164 6.07 3.88 6.23
CA ALA A 164 7.20 4.65 6.73
C ALA A 164 8.25 3.77 7.41
N ILE A 165 7.83 2.85 8.29
CA ILE A 165 8.68 1.86 8.97
C ILE A 165 9.36 0.94 7.96
N ALA A 166 8.60 0.41 6.98
CA ALA A 166 9.18 -0.42 5.94
C ALA A 166 10.27 0.35 5.17
N ALA A 167 10.00 1.58 4.75
CA ALA A 167 10.96 2.42 4.05
C ALA A 167 12.20 2.76 4.91
N ALA A 168 12.03 3.09 6.20
CA ALA A 168 13.13 3.41 7.09
C ALA A 168 14.04 2.20 7.35
N ARG A 169 13.45 1.03 7.64
CA ARG A 169 14.17 -0.25 7.81
C ARG A 169 14.93 -0.69 6.56
N LEU A 170 14.56 -0.15 5.41
CA LEU A 170 15.18 -0.36 4.12
C LEU A 170 16.31 0.64 3.79
N GLY A 171 16.64 1.54 4.72
CA GLY A 171 17.73 2.50 4.57
C GLY A 171 17.31 3.88 4.07
N LEU A 172 16.02 4.20 4.09
CA LEU A 172 15.51 5.47 3.56
C LEU A 172 15.34 6.50 4.66
N HIS A 173 15.61 7.76 4.33
CA HIS A 173 15.18 8.89 5.14
C HIS A 173 13.71 9.17 4.87
N VAL A 174 12.90 9.04 5.93
CA VAL A 174 11.45 9.12 5.86
C VAL A 174 10.95 10.18 6.83
N SER A 175 9.95 10.94 6.37
CA SER A 175 9.18 11.84 7.23
C SER A 175 7.70 11.45 7.22
N ALA A 176 7.11 11.34 8.40
CA ALA A 176 5.67 11.22 8.58
C ALA A 176 5.07 12.62 8.66
N VAL A 177 4.21 13.01 7.72
CA VAL A 177 3.52 14.30 7.74
C VAL A 177 2.06 14.06 8.12
N GLY A 178 1.59 14.65 9.20
CA GLY A 178 0.21 14.44 9.67
C GLY A 178 -0.06 15.10 11.00
N HIS A 179 -1.08 14.60 11.70
CA HIS A 179 -1.43 15.01 13.06
C HIS A 179 -1.20 13.86 14.05
N VAL A 180 -0.68 14.18 15.23
CA VAL A 180 -0.54 13.28 16.37
C VAL A 180 -0.95 14.07 17.60
N GLY A 181 -1.80 13.50 18.46
CA GLY A 181 -2.30 14.18 19.65
C GLY A 181 -1.28 14.24 20.78
N ASP A 182 -1.45 15.19 21.69
CA ASP A 182 -0.68 15.30 22.93
C ASP A 182 -1.31 14.43 24.04
N GLU A 183 -1.37 13.13 23.80
CA GLU A 183 -1.90 12.14 24.74
C GLU A 183 -1.10 10.83 24.68
N ILE A 184 -1.44 9.83 25.51
CA ILE A 184 -0.64 8.61 25.70
C ILE A 184 -0.40 7.80 24.40
N TYR A 185 -1.39 7.69 23.52
CA TYR A 185 -1.29 7.02 22.23
C TYR A 185 -0.45 7.82 21.24
N GLY A 186 -0.56 9.15 21.27
CA GLY A 186 0.26 10.05 20.48
C GLY A 186 1.74 10.00 20.88
N HIS A 187 2.03 10.07 22.18
CA HIS A 187 3.38 9.86 22.71
C HIS A 187 3.94 8.49 22.33
N PHE A 188 3.13 7.42 22.46
CA PHE A 188 3.53 6.10 22.00
C PHE A 188 3.88 6.07 20.50
N LEU A 189 3.06 6.70 19.66
CA LEU A 189 3.30 6.74 18.22
C LEU A 189 4.59 7.51 17.89
N LEU A 190 4.83 8.64 18.57
CA LEU A 190 6.06 9.43 18.44
C LEU A 190 7.30 8.63 18.89
N ASP A 191 7.23 7.90 20.00
CA ASP A 191 8.31 7.00 20.45
C ASP A 191 8.64 5.97 19.37
N VAL A 192 7.62 5.32 18.79
CA VAL A 192 7.84 4.32 17.73
C VAL A 192 8.44 4.95 16.47
N LEU A 193 7.95 6.11 16.02
CA LEU A 193 8.53 6.79 14.86
C LEU A 193 9.99 7.20 15.11
N HIS A 194 10.30 7.70 16.30
CA HIS A 194 11.65 8.06 16.71
C HIS A 194 12.59 6.83 16.72
N ASP A 195 12.17 5.73 17.34
CA ASP A 195 12.95 4.50 17.43
C ASP A 195 13.24 3.87 16.05
N GLU A 196 12.37 4.11 15.07
CA GLU A 196 12.53 3.68 13.68
C GLU A 196 13.30 4.69 12.81
N GLY A 197 13.74 5.81 13.39
CA GLY A 197 14.48 6.87 12.67
C GLY A 197 13.63 7.67 11.68
N ILE A 198 12.32 7.76 11.92
CA ILE A 198 11.37 8.49 11.09
C ILE A 198 11.12 9.87 11.71
N SER A 199 11.29 10.92 10.91
CA SER A 199 11.02 12.28 11.36
C SER A 199 9.51 12.57 11.35
N MET A 200 8.99 13.24 12.38
CA MET A 200 7.59 13.68 12.41
C MET A 200 7.47 15.15 11.98
N VAL A 201 6.53 15.44 11.10
CA VAL A 201 6.22 16.80 10.61
C VAL A 201 4.74 17.09 10.84
N GLU A 202 4.46 17.98 11.78
CA GLU A 202 3.10 18.36 12.11
C GLU A 202 2.44 19.22 11.01
N MET A 203 1.20 18.88 10.65
CA MET A 203 0.41 19.63 9.66
C MET A 203 -0.25 20.89 10.20
N ASN A 204 -0.30 21.06 11.53
CA ASN A 204 -0.88 22.22 12.17
C ASN A 204 0.12 23.38 12.28
N GLU A 205 -0.33 24.63 12.08
CA GLU A 205 0.42 25.81 12.51
C GLU A 205 -0.06 26.18 13.91
N GLN A 206 0.79 26.08 14.93
CA GLN A 206 0.49 26.40 16.33
C GLN A 206 0.25 27.91 16.55
N ASN A 207 -0.78 28.48 15.92
CA ASN A 207 -1.08 29.90 15.92
C ASN A 207 -2.34 30.27 16.73
N GLY A 208 -2.82 29.39 17.61
CA GLY A 208 -3.95 29.68 18.50
C GLY A 208 -3.88 28.89 19.80
N VAL A 209 -4.53 29.42 20.84
CA VAL A 209 -4.84 28.67 22.06
C VAL A 209 -5.86 27.60 21.67
N ILE A 210 -5.35 26.44 21.28
CA ILE A 210 -6.17 25.27 20.99
C ILE A 210 -6.52 24.67 22.35
N ASP A 211 -7.81 24.46 22.58
CA ASP A 211 -8.25 23.61 23.69
C ASP A 211 -7.87 22.16 23.35
N THR A 212 -6.64 21.79 23.71
CA THR A 212 -6.07 20.45 23.50
C THR A 212 -6.81 19.37 24.29
N SER A 213 -7.78 19.73 25.14
CA SER A 213 -8.63 18.80 25.85
C SER A 213 -9.78 18.21 25.01
N SER A 214 -9.99 18.71 23.78
CA SER A 214 -10.99 18.16 22.87
C SER A 214 -10.52 16.86 22.21
N THR A 215 -11.38 15.84 22.21
CA THR A 215 -11.18 14.55 21.51
C THR A 215 -10.95 14.70 20.00
N ALA A 216 -11.26 15.88 19.42
CA ALA A 216 -10.97 16.21 18.03
C ALA A 216 -9.47 16.31 17.72
N TYR A 217 -8.63 16.52 18.74
CA TYR A 217 -7.16 16.61 18.61
C TYR A 217 -6.44 15.33 19.06
N GLU A 218 -7.16 14.33 19.55
CA GLU A 218 -6.56 13.05 19.96
C GLU A 218 -6.11 12.22 18.75
N THR A 219 -5.03 11.46 18.96
CA THR A 219 -4.50 10.53 17.96
C THR A 219 -5.57 9.53 17.53
N LEU A 220 -5.65 9.25 16.23
CA LEU A 220 -6.63 8.31 15.72
C LEU A 220 -6.30 6.89 16.21
N LEU A 221 -7.29 6.20 16.77
CA LEU A 221 -7.20 4.78 17.09
C LEU A 221 -7.88 3.95 15.99
N CYS A 222 -7.24 2.85 15.60
CA CYS A 222 -7.84 1.80 14.78
C CYS A 222 -7.90 0.50 15.58
N TRP A 223 -9.10 0.06 15.92
CA TRP A 223 -9.32 -1.22 16.59
C TRP A 223 -9.19 -2.35 15.58
N VAL A 224 -8.14 -3.16 15.73
CA VAL A 224 -7.87 -4.35 14.92
C VAL A 224 -8.33 -5.58 15.70
N LEU A 225 -9.55 -6.02 15.41
CA LEU A 225 -10.24 -7.06 16.16
C LEU A 225 -10.16 -8.41 15.46
N VAL A 226 -9.70 -9.44 16.16
CA VAL A 226 -9.54 -10.79 15.63
C VAL A 226 -10.47 -11.77 16.34
N ASP A 227 -11.31 -12.48 15.60
CA ASP A 227 -12.21 -13.49 16.17
C ASP A 227 -11.59 -14.90 16.19
N PRO A 228 -12.22 -15.89 16.87
CA PRO A 228 -11.70 -17.26 16.93
C PRO A 228 -11.61 -17.95 15.56
N LEU A 229 -12.29 -17.44 14.54
CA LEU A 229 -12.22 -17.91 13.15
C LEU A 229 -11.11 -17.23 12.34
N GLN A 230 -10.24 -16.45 13.00
CA GLN A 230 -9.16 -15.66 12.40
C GLN A 230 -9.67 -14.64 11.36
N ARG A 231 -10.94 -14.23 11.49
CA ARG A 231 -11.48 -13.11 10.75
C ARG A 231 -11.11 -11.83 11.49
N HIS A 232 -10.94 -10.78 10.71
CA HIS A 232 -10.52 -9.49 11.23
C HIS A 232 -11.62 -8.44 10.98
N GLY A 233 -11.86 -7.62 11.99
CA GLY A 233 -12.70 -6.43 11.94
C GLY A 233 -11.86 -5.20 12.27
N PHE A 234 -12.16 -4.09 11.60
CA PHE A 234 -11.47 -2.83 11.77
C PHE A 234 -12.50 -1.79 12.09
N CYS A 235 -12.22 -0.96 13.08
CA CYS A 235 -13.10 0.12 13.44
C CYS A 235 -12.32 1.27 14.03
N SER A 236 -12.61 2.49 13.61
CA SER A 236 -12.09 3.73 14.16
C SER A 236 -13.24 4.64 14.53
N ARG A 237 -12.97 5.71 15.31
CA ARG A 237 -13.96 6.78 15.53
C ARG A 237 -14.44 7.42 14.22
N ALA A 238 -13.60 7.39 13.19
CA ALA A 238 -13.95 7.88 11.85
C ALA A 238 -15.11 7.08 11.21
N ASP A 239 -15.33 5.81 11.58
CA ASP A 239 -16.44 4.99 11.05
C ASP A 239 -17.82 5.40 11.59
N PHE A 240 -17.86 6.32 12.55
CA PHE A 240 -19.07 6.82 13.20
C PHE A 240 -19.29 8.33 12.98
N SER A 241 -18.53 8.92 12.05
CA SER A 241 -18.58 10.33 11.70
C SER A 241 -18.69 10.48 10.18
N GLU A 242 -19.51 11.42 9.71
CA GLU A 242 -19.53 11.84 8.31
C GLU A 242 -18.39 12.82 7.99
N GLU A 243 -17.84 13.48 9.02
CA GLU A 243 -16.72 14.40 8.90
C GLU A 243 -15.38 13.68 9.16
N PRO A 244 -14.30 14.04 8.42
CA PRO A 244 -12.95 13.54 8.69
C PRO A 244 -12.48 13.80 10.12
N ALA A 245 -11.64 12.90 10.64
CA ALA A 245 -11.21 12.92 12.04
C ALA A 245 -10.54 14.23 12.48
N PHE A 246 -9.86 14.91 11.57
CA PHE A 246 -9.19 16.20 11.76
C PHE A 246 -9.72 17.26 10.77
N SER A 247 -11.04 17.36 10.62
CA SER A 247 -11.70 18.35 9.75
C SER A 247 -11.34 19.81 10.05
N TRP A 248 -10.82 20.09 11.25
CA TRP A 248 -10.28 21.40 11.64
C TRP A 248 -8.97 21.76 10.92
N LEU A 249 -8.24 20.78 10.36
CA LEU A 249 -7.11 21.00 9.47
C LEU A 249 -7.62 21.40 8.08
N SER A 250 -7.49 22.69 7.76
CA SER A 250 -7.97 23.27 6.51
C SER A 250 -6.86 23.61 5.52
N THR A 251 -5.63 23.79 5.99
CA THR A 251 -4.49 24.20 5.14
C THR A 251 -3.22 23.47 5.54
N LEU A 252 -2.28 23.33 4.59
CA LEU A 252 -0.96 22.78 4.85
C LEU A 252 -0.10 23.80 5.58
N SER A 253 0.46 23.41 6.73
CA SER A 253 1.49 24.21 7.40
C SER A 253 2.70 24.47 6.52
N THR A 254 3.42 25.54 6.84
CA THR A 254 4.73 25.84 6.21
C THR A 254 5.69 24.64 6.32
N LYS A 255 5.70 23.95 7.47
CA LYS A 255 6.53 22.75 7.68
C LYS A 255 6.11 21.59 6.77
N ALA A 256 4.81 21.32 6.64
CA ALA A 256 4.29 20.29 5.74
C ALA A 256 4.64 20.58 4.28
N LYS A 257 4.48 21.83 3.82
CA LYS A 257 4.93 22.25 2.48
C LYS A 257 6.43 22.03 2.28
N MET A 258 7.26 22.38 3.26
CA MET A 258 8.70 22.14 3.17
C MET A 258 9.03 20.64 3.08
N ALA A 259 8.35 19.78 3.83
CA ALA A 259 8.54 18.33 3.76
C ALA A 259 8.19 17.80 2.36
N ILE A 260 7.02 18.17 1.83
CA ILE A 260 6.61 17.80 0.46
C ILE A 260 7.69 18.23 -0.55
N ARG A 261 8.16 19.48 -0.49
CA ARG A 261 9.16 20.02 -1.43
C ARG A 261 10.53 19.34 -1.32
N ARG A 262 10.92 18.90 -0.13
CA ARG A 262 12.23 18.26 0.12
C ARG A 262 12.23 16.79 -0.27
N ALA A 263 11.10 16.12 -0.08
CA ALA A 263 10.92 14.73 -0.42
C ALA A 263 11.13 14.49 -1.93
N LYS A 264 11.59 13.29 -2.29
CA LYS A 264 11.53 12.86 -3.70
C LYS A 264 10.15 12.32 -4.03
N ILE A 265 9.52 11.68 -3.05
CA ILE A 265 8.23 11.01 -3.18
C ILE A 265 7.35 11.38 -1.99
N ILE A 266 6.10 11.72 -2.26
CA ILE A 266 5.04 11.66 -1.25
C ILE A 266 4.23 10.37 -1.43
N PHE A 267 3.88 9.75 -0.30
CA PHE A 267 2.98 8.59 -0.25
C PHE A 267 1.70 8.97 0.47
N CYS A 268 0.55 8.72 -0.16
CA CYS A 268 -0.76 8.89 0.43
C CYS A 268 -1.57 7.60 0.24
N ASN A 269 -2.37 7.23 1.22
CA ASN A 269 -3.31 6.12 1.10
C ASN A 269 -4.76 6.62 1.16
N GLY A 270 -5.73 5.77 0.80
CA GLY A 270 -7.15 6.12 0.81
C GLY A 270 -7.74 6.36 2.20
N TYR A 271 -7.13 5.85 3.28
CA TYR A 271 -7.55 6.16 4.65
C TYR A 271 -7.13 7.58 5.08
N GLY A 272 -6.27 8.26 4.30
CA GLY A 272 -6.05 9.70 4.46
C GLY A 272 -7.34 10.51 4.39
N PHE A 273 -8.37 10.04 3.67
CA PHE A 273 -9.69 10.68 3.57
C PHE A 273 -10.54 10.54 4.84
N ASP A 274 -10.26 9.57 5.69
CA ASP A 274 -10.93 9.40 6.98
C ASP A 274 -10.34 10.36 8.03
N GLU A 275 -9.12 10.84 7.77
CA GLU A 275 -8.38 11.75 8.64
C GLU A 275 -8.49 13.21 8.20
N LEU A 276 -8.29 13.46 6.91
CA LEU A 276 -8.12 14.79 6.32
C LEU A 276 -9.21 15.08 5.30
N SER A 277 -9.61 16.35 5.20
CA SER A 277 -10.61 16.77 4.23
C SER A 277 -10.17 16.55 2.78
N PRO A 278 -11.10 16.22 1.85
CA PRO A 278 -10.79 16.10 0.43
C PRO A 278 -10.11 17.36 -0.15
N SER A 279 -10.45 18.55 0.35
CA SER A 279 -9.84 19.82 -0.06
C SER A 279 -8.38 19.95 0.38
N LEU A 280 -8.05 19.56 1.61
CA LEU A 280 -6.68 19.57 2.12
C LEU A 280 -5.82 18.55 1.38
N LEU A 281 -6.31 17.32 1.21
CA LEU A 281 -5.64 16.30 0.41
C LEU A 281 -5.44 16.75 -1.05
N GLY A 282 -6.45 17.38 -1.64
CA GLY A 282 -6.36 17.96 -2.98
C GLY A 282 -5.31 19.07 -3.09
N SER A 283 -5.13 19.87 -2.03
CA SER A 283 -4.11 20.92 -1.95
C SER A 283 -2.70 20.36 -1.78
N ALA A 284 -2.54 19.28 -1.00
CA ALA A 284 -1.26 18.57 -0.87
C ALA A 284 -0.79 17.99 -2.20
N LEU A 285 -1.73 17.40 -2.95
CA LEU A 285 -1.49 16.88 -4.28
C LEU A 285 -1.09 17.97 -5.27
N ASP A 286 -1.83 19.08 -5.31
CA ASP A 286 -1.51 20.22 -6.19
C ASP A 286 -0.12 20.79 -5.91
N TYR A 287 0.19 20.97 -4.62
CA TYR A 287 1.49 21.50 -4.23
C TYR A 287 2.63 20.54 -4.58
N ALA A 288 2.44 19.23 -4.40
CA ALA A 288 3.42 18.23 -4.81
C ALA A 288 3.68 18.27 -6.33
N VAL A 289 2.62 18.43 -7.14
CA VAL A 289 2.72 18.60 -8.59
C VAL A 289 3.48 19.89 -8.94
N GLU A 290 3.13 21.01 -8.29
CA GLU A 290 3.74 22.33 -8.50
C GLU A 290 5.25 22.31 -8.26
N VAL A 291 5.70 21.70 -7.16
CA VAL A 291 7.12 21.64 -6.79
C VAL A 291 7.86 20.46 -7.41
N GLY A 292 7.19 19.65 -8.24
CA GLY A 292 7.78 18.54 -8.98
C GLY A 292 8.12 17.30 -8.14
N THR A 293 7.43 17.10 -7.02
CA THR A 293 7.59 15.90 -6.17
C THR A 293 6.77 14.75 -6.76
N SER A 294 7.34 13.54 -6.79
CA SER A 294 6.63 12.37 -7.29
C SER A 294 5.55 11.93 -6.30
N ILE A 295 4.39 11.52 -6.82
CA ILE A 295 3.24 11.14 -5.98
C ILE A 295 2.93 9.67 -6.14
N PHE A 296 2.96 8.94 -5.03
CA PHE A 296 2.51 7.55 -4.95
C PHE A 296 1.20 7.48 -4.17
N PHE A 297 0.23 6.77 -4.74
CA PHE A 297 -1.09 6.67 -4.16
C PHE A 297 -1.55 5.21 -4.07
N ASP A 298 -1.94 4.81 -2.85
CA ASP A 298 -2.61 3.54 -2.58
C ASP A 298 -4.06 3.83 -2.18
N PRO A 299 -5.05 3.77 -3.10
CA PRO A 299 -6.45 4.05 -2.75
C PRO A 299 -7.00 3.11 -1.67
N GLY A 300 -6.39 1.94 -1.47
CA GLY A 300 -6.83 0.96 -0.50
C GLY A 300 -8.29 0.53 -0.67
N PRO A 301 -8.89 -0.09 0.37
CA PRO A 301 -10.29 -0.50 0.35
C PRO A 301 -11.21 0.71 0.30
N ARG A 302 -10.75 1.86 0.82
CA ARG A 302 -11.48 3.12 0.80
C ARG A 302 -11.74 3.62 -0.61
N GLY A 303 -10.93 3.28 -1.60
CA GLY A 303 -11.20 3.58 -3.01
C GLY A 303 -12.61 3.17 -3.45
N LYS A 304 -13.10 2.01 -3.00
CA LYS A 304 -14.45 1.53 -3.33
C LYS A 304 -15.55 2.43 -2.74
N SER A 305 -15.44 2.79 -1.47
CA SER A 305 -16.41 3.67 -0.81
C SER A 305 -16.34 5.10 -1.32
N LEU A 306 -15.13 5.59 -1.63
CA LEU A 306 -14.88 6.94 -2.14
C LEU A 306 -15.47 7.15 -3.55
N ILE A 307 -15.53 6.12 -4.41
CA ILE A 307 -16.20 6.20 -5.72
C ILE A 307 -17.69 6.52 -5.57
N THR A 308 -18.32 6.01 -4.52
CA THR A 308 -19.75 6.24 -4.24
C THR A 308 -19.98 7.25 -3.11
N GLY A 309 -18.92 7.95 -2.68
CA GLY A 309 -18.95 8.90 -1.57
C GLY A 309 -19.55 10.24 -1.97
N THR A 310 -19.27 11.27 -1.17
CA THR A 310 -19.62 12.66 -1.48
C THR A 310 -18.98 13.12 -2.79
N LEU A 311 -19.54 14.18 -3.39
CA LEU A 311 -18.99 14.74 -4.62
C LEU A 311 -17.54 15.21 -4.46
N GLU A 312 -17.17 15.73 -3.29
CA GLU A 312 -15.80 16.19 -3.01
C GLU A 312 -14.83 15.02 -2.85
N GLU A 313 -15.23 13.95 -2.17
CA GLU A 313 -14.44 12.70 -2.11
C GLU A 313 -14.22 12.10 -3.51
N GLN A 314 -15.28 12.01 -4.32
CA GLN A 314 -15.19 11.49 -5.69
C GLN A 314 -14.23 12.32 -6.55
N LYS A 315 -14.33 13.66 -6.49
CA LYS A 315 -13.43 14.58 -7.22
C LYS A 315 -11.98 14.42 -6.75
N ALA A 316 -11.75 14.37 -5.44
CA ALA A 316 -10.42 14.23 -4.89
C ALA A 316 -9.82 12.86 -5.21
N LEU A 317 -10.57 11.77 -5.09
CA LEU A 317 -10.14 10.44 -5.52
C LEU A 317 -9.79 10.43 -7.01
N ASP A 318 -10.65 10.95 -7.88
CA ASP A 318 -10.39 11.02 -9.33
C ASP A 318 -9.10 11.80 -9.61
N LYS A 319 -8.90 12.93 -8.92
CA LYS A 319 -7.70 13.74 -9.01
C LYS A 319 -6.45 12.97 -8.59
N TYR A 320 -6.49 12.26 -7.46
CA TYR A 320 -5.37 11.42 -7.00
C TYR A 320 -5.07 10.29 -8.01
N LEU A 321 -6.09 9.59 -8.52
CA LEU A 321 -5.91 8.54 -9.52
C LEU A 321 -5.28 9.08 -10.82
N ARG A 322 -5.61 10.32 -11.22
CA ARG A 322 -5.10 10.91 -12.47
C ARG A 322 -3.73 11.57 -12.35
N MET A 323 -3.42 12.15 -11.19
CA MET A 323 -2.23 12.98 -11.01
C MET A 323 -1.08 12.25 -10.31
N SER A 324 -1.31 11.06 -9.76
CA SER A 324 -0.25 10.25 -9.16
C SER A 324 0.65 9.63 -10.23
N ASP A 325 1.97 9.64 -9.98
CA ASP A 325 2.96 9.00 -10.82
C ASP A 325 2.91 7.47 -10.70
N VAL A 326 2.59 6.96 -9.50
CA VAL A 326 2.48 5.52 -9.22
C VAL A 326 1.19 5.23 -8.47
N LEU A 327 0.45 4.24 -8.95
CA LEU A 327 -0.71 3.69 -8.26
C LEU A 327 -0.38 2.29 -7.71
N LEU A 328 -0.75 2.02 -6.46
CA LEU A 328 -0.57 0.73 -5.82
C LEU A 328 -1.93 0.19 -5.37
N LEU A 329 -2.36 -0.96 -5.91
CA LEU A 329 -3.67 -1.54 -5.62
C LEU A 329 -3.55 -3.04 -5.44
N THR A 330 -4.47 -3.67 -4.72
CA THR A 330 -4.70 -5.11 -4.90
C THR A 330 -5.56 -5.37 -6.13
N SER A 331 -5.63 -6.64 -6.57
CA SER A 331 -6.53 -7.05 -7.65
C SER A 331 -7.98 -6.67 -7.36
N GLU A 332 -8.45 -6.89 -6.13
CA GLU A 332 -9.83 -6.61 -5.72
C GLU A 332 -10.13 -5.11 -5.67
N GLU A 333 -9.12 -4.31 -5.32
CA GLU A 333 -9.22 -2.84 -5.33
C GLU A 333 -9.27 -2.30 -6.75
N ALA A 334 -8.39 -2.79 -7.63
CA ALA A 334 -8.39 -2.43 -9.04
C ALA A 334 -9.71 -2.83 -9.72
N GLU A 335 -10.22 -4.03 -9.45
CA GLU A 335 -11.55 -4.47 -9.89
C GLU A 335 -12.63 -3.51 -9.39
N SER A 336 -12.61 -3.15 -8.10
CA SER A 336 -13.59 -2.22 -7.52
C SER A 336 -13.58 -0.84 -8.18
N LEU A 337 -12.41 -0.35 -8.63
CA LEU A 337 -12.30 0.96 -9.30
C LEU A 337 -12.62 0.94 -10.80
N THR A 338 -12.47 -0.21 -11.45
CA THR A 338 -12.52 -0.33 -12.92
C THR A 338 -13.65 -1.20 -13.45
N GLY A 339 -14.29 -1.99 -12.58
CA GLY A 339 -15.27 -3.01 -12.92
C GLY A 339 -14.68 -4.23 -13.63
N THR A 340 -13.36 -4.40 -13.63
CA THR A 340 -12.68 -5.47 -14.38
C THR A 340 -11.95 -6.44 -13.46
N GLU A 341 -12.31 -7.72 -13.51
CA GLU A 341 -11.66 -8.79 -12.73
C GLU A 341 -10.25 -9.13 -13.24
N ASP A 342 -9.96 -8.85 -14.50
CA ASP A 342 -8.62 -9.06 -15.08
C ASP A 342 -7.65 -7.96 -14.59
N PRO A 343 -6.61 -8.32 -13.81
CA PRO A 343 -5.70 -7.34 -13.20
C PRO A 343 -4.87 -6.56 -14.22
N ILE A 344 -4.57 -7.14 -15.39
CA ILE A 344 -3.81 -6.47 -16.45
C ILE A 344 -4.70 -5.40 -17.10
N VAL A 345 -5.92 -5.77 -17.47
CA VAL A 345 -6.88 -4.82 -18.08
C VAL A 345 -7.26 -3.71 -17.10
N ALA A 346 -7.50 -4.05 -15.83
CA ALA A 346 -7.79 -3.07 -14.79
C ALA A 346 -6.64 -2.07 -14.64
N GLY A 347 -5.40 -2.54 -14.56
CA GLY A 347 -4.26 -1.63 -14.45
C GLY A 347 -3.98 -0.82 -15.71
N GLN A 348 -4.21 -1.37 -16.91
CA GLN A 348 -4.16 -0.61 -18.18
C GLN A 348 -5.22 0.49 -18.23
N ALA A 349 -6.44 0.22 -17.74
CA ALA A 349 -7.50 1.21 -17.66
C ALA A 349 -7.13 2.37 -16.72
N LEU A 350 -6.56 2.05 -15.55
CA LEU A 350 -6.06 3.05 -14.61
C LEU A 350 -4.91 3.88 -15.21
N LEU A 351 -3.96 3.21 -15.87
CA LEU A 351 -2.84 3.88 -16.53
C LEU A 351 -3.32 4.84 -17.61
N LYS A 352 -4.27 4.42 -18.46
CA LYS A 352 -4.86 5.24 -19.53
C LYS A 352 -5.68 6.41 -18.99
N LYS A 353 -6.32 6.25 -17.82
CA LYS A 353 -7.04 7.32 -17.13
C LYS A 353 -6.08 8.36 -16.55
N GLY A 354 -4.89 7.92 -16.15
CA GLY A 354 -3.79 8.73 -15.65
C GLY A 354 -3.35 9.85 -16.60
N ILE A 355 -3.14 11.05 -16.08
CA ILE A 355 -2.45 12.13 -16.81
C ILE A 355 -0.94 12.02 -16.59
N ARG A 356 -0.54 11.68 -15.36
CA ARG A 356 0.88 11.61 -14.93
C ARG A 356 1.33 10.19 -14.59
N THR A 357 0.39 9.25 -14.54
CA THR A 357 0.64 7.87 -14.10
C THR A 357 1.63 7.20 -15.02
N LYS A 358 2.77 6.82 -14.44
CA LYS A 358 3.82 6.06 -15.10
C LYS A 358 3.67 4.59 -14.79
N TRP A 359 3.33 4.26 -13.55
CA TRP A 359 3.28 2.88 -13.06
C TRP A 359 1.96 2.58 -12.38
N VAL A 360 1.38 1.43 -12.71
CA VAL A 360 0.29 0.82 -11.95
C VAL A 360 0.75 -0.54 -11.44
N ILE A 361 0.74 -0.72 -10.13
CA ILE A 361 1.18 -1.94 -9.47
C ILE A 361 -0.02 -2.64 -8.89
N ILE A 362 -0.29 -3.85 -9.37
CA ILE A 362 -1.40 -4.70 -8.92
C ILE A 362 -0.85 -5.84 -8.07
N LYS A 363 -1.17 -5.83 -6.78
CA LYS A 363 -0.83 -6.83 -5.77
C LYS A 363 -1.87 -7.95 -5.79
N MET A 364 -1.43 -9.21 -5.81
CA MET A 364 -2.30 -10.39 -5.91
C MET A 364 -2.05 -11.38 -4.76
N GLY A 365 -1.77 -10.84 -3.57
CA GLY A 365 -1.58 -11.65 -2.36
C GLY A 365 -0.44 -12.65 -2.53
N SER A 366 -0.75 -13.94 -2.38
CA SER A 366 0.24 -15.04 -2.53
C SER A 366 0.58 -15.39 -3.98
N LYS A 367 0.06 -14.67 -4.98
CA LYS A 367 0.37 -14.84 -6.40
C LYS A 367 1.41 -13.86 -6.93
N GLY A 368 1.62 -12.74 -6.24
CA GLY A 368 2.71 -11.80 -6.51
C GLY A 368 2.18 -10.44 -6.88
N SER A 369 2.82 -9.82 -7.85
CA SER A 369 2.43 -8.49 -8.31
C SER A 369 2.71 -8.31 -9.80
N ILE A 370 1.96 -7.42 -10.43
CA ILE A 370 2.17 -6.99 -11.80
C ILE A 370 2.49 -5.50 -11.77
N LEU A 371 3.50 -5.07 -12.52
CA LEU A 371 3.76 -3.67 -12.82
C LEU A 371 3.37 -3.40 -14.28
N ILE A 372 2.53 -2.40 -14.47
CA ILE A 372 2.00 -2.00 -15.77
C ILE A 372 2.55 -0.59 -16.07
N THR A 373 3.16 -0.43 -17.24
CA THR A 373 3.76 0.82 -17.70
C THR A 373 3.25 1.18 -19.11
N PRO A 374 3.39 2.43 -19.58
CA PRO A 374 2.89 2.86 -20.89
C PRO A 374 3.52 2.17 -22.11
N SER A 375 4.60 1.43 -21.93
CA SER A 375 5.37 0.80 -23.02
C SER A 375 5.69 -0.67 -22.76
N MET A 376 5.26 -1.22 -21.63
CA MET A 376 5.68 -2.55 -21.18
C MET A 376 4.78 -3.08 -20.06
N LEU A 377 4.45 -4.35 -20.14
CA LEU A 377 3.86 -5.12 -19.04
C LEU A 377 4.97 -5.92 -18.35
N LEU A 378 5.04 -5.88 -17.02
CA LEU A 378 6.02 -6.63 -16.26
C LEU A 378 5.29 -7.48 -15.21
N THR A 379 5.43 -8.79 -15.29
CA THR A 379 4.75 -9.77 -14.43
C THR A 379 5.74 -10.42 -13.47
N PHE A 380 5.40 -10.47 -12.18
CA PHE A 380 6.27 -11.03 -11.16
C PHE A 380 5.59 -12.12 -10.37
N HIS A 381 6.27 -13.27 -10.33
CA HIS A 381 6.02 -14.32 -9.37
C HIS A 381 6.53 -13.92 -7.98
N ILE A 382 5.95 -14.57 -6.99
CA ILE A 382 6.23 -14.41 -5.56
C ILE A 382 7.63 -14.93 -5.21
N LEU A 383 8.54 -14.04 -4.81
CA LEU A 383 9.01 -14.14 -3.42
C LEU A 383 7.87 -13.52 -2.57
N HIS A 384 7.68 -13.92 -1.31
CA HIS A 384 6.47 -13.56 -0.57
C HIS A 384 6.36 -12.02 -0.32
N LEU A 385 5.20 -11.42 -0.62
CA LEU A 385 4.63 -10.18 -0.02
C LEU A 385 5.38 -8.80 -0.03
N HIS A 386 4.56 -7.78 0.21
CA HIS A 386 4.63 -6.29 0.27
C HIS A 386 5.54 -5.43 1.22
N ALA A 387 6.28 -4.49 0.65
CA ALA A 387 6.16 -3.03 0.86
C ALA A 387 7.05 -2.31 -0.17
N PHE A 388 6.56 -1.19 -0.72
CA PHE A 388 7.15 -0.56 -1.91
C PHE A 388 8.43 0.22 -1.61
N TYR A 389 9.45 0.03 -2.46
CA TYR A 389 10.80 0.60 -2.33
C TYR A 389 11.04 1.74 -3.36
N PRO A 390 11.29 2.98 -2.94
CA PRO A 390 11.53 4.09 -3.87
C PRO A 390 12.99 4.43 -4.22
N ASN A 391 14.00 3.82 -3.58
CA ASN A 391 15.40 4.22 -3.79
C ASN A 391 16.21 3.36 -4.77
N LEU A 392 15.55 2.44 -5.48
CA LEU A 392 16.14 1.67 -6.59
C LEU A 392 15.65 2.12 -7.97
N LEU A 393 15.13 3.35 -8.09
CA LEU A 393 14.71 3.97 -9.36
C LEU A 393 15.85 4.20 -10.38
N ALA A 394 17.07 3.72 -10.11
CA ALA A 394 18.17 3.66 -11.07
C ALA A 394 18.57 2.21 -11.43
N THR A 395 17.75 1.23 -11.07
CA THR A 395 17.97 -0.19 -11.37
C THR A 395 16.69 -0.78 -11.97
N SER A 396 16.82 -1.83 -12.78
CA SER A 396 15.71 -2.51 -13.46
C SER A 396 14.46 -2.65 -12.58
N THR A 397 13.29 -2.32 -13.12
CA THR A 397 11.95 -2.48 -12.51
C THR A 397 11.76 -3.85 -11.85
N VAL A 398 12.44 -4.86 -12.40
CA VAL A 398 12.56 -6.22 -11.87
C VAL A 398 13.07 -6.27 -10.43
N TYR A 399 14.10 -5.51 -10.09
CA TYR A 399 14.63 -5.51 -8.72
C TYR A 399 13.67 -4.84 -7.74
N THR A 400 13.04 -3.74 -8.15
CA THR A 400 12.08 -3.01 -7.32
C THR A 400 10.92 -3.90 -6.92
N LEU A 401 10.34 -4.64 -7.87
CA LEU A 401 9.25 -5.59 -7.60
C LEU A 401 9.72 -6.80 -6.80
N THR A 402 10.94 -7.28 -7.03
CA THR A 402 11.50 -8.39 -6.24
C THR A 402 11.69 -8.00 -4.78
N ILE A 403 12.22 -6.81 -4.48
CA ILE A 403 12.33 -6.32 -3.10
C ILE A 403 10.95 -6.07 -2.51
N ALA A 404 10.06 -5.41 -3.27
CA ALA A 404 8.73 -5.08 -2.77
C ALA A 404 7.91 -6.33 -2.44
N ASN A 405 8.08 -7.39 -3.25
CA ASN A 405 7.59 -8.74 -3.01
C ASN A 405 8.49 -9.56 -2.08
N ALA A 406 9.49 -9.02 -1.39
CA ALA A 406 10.20 -9.76 -0.34
C ALA A 406 9.98 -9.12 1.02
N VAL A 407 9.83 -7.80 1.04
CA VAL A 407 9.64 -7.01 2.27
C VAL A 407 8.38 -7.44 3.00
N GLY A 408 7.30 -7.60 2.27
CA GLY A 408 6.12 -8.07 2.95
C GLY A 408 6.22 -9.53 3.30
N ALA A 409 7.11 -10.35 2.69
CA ALA A 409 7.13 -11.82 2.95
C ALA A 409 7.31 -11.98 4.41
N ALA A 410 8.43 -11.41 4.76
CA ALA A 410 8.95 -11.34 6.08
C ALA A 410 7.90 -10.66 6.98
N THR A 411 7.19 -9.64 6.49
CA THR A 411 6.18 -8.94 7.28
C THR A 411 4.98 -9.84 7.65
N ALA A 412 4.35 -10.54 6.70
CA ALA A 412 3.21 -11.40 7.06
C ALA A 412 3.58 -12.82 7.48
N MET A 413 4.86 -13.21 7.37
CA MET A 413 5.39 -14.36 8.10
C MET A 413 5.56 -14.06 9.60
N GLY A 414 5.62 -12.78 9.98
CA GLY A 414 5.61 -12.31 11.37
C GLY A 414 4.20 -12.06 11.91
N CYS A 415 4.13 -11.47 13.12
CA CYS A 415 2.88 -11.11 13.80
C CYS A 415 2.24 -9.80 13.29
N GLY A 416 2.71 -9.26 12.17
CA GLY A 416 1.94 -8.29 11.40
C GLY A 416 2.56 -6.89 11.27
N ALA A 417 1.73 -5.87 11.51
CA ALA A 417 1.99 -4.45 11.24
C ALA A 417 2.77 -3.75 12.36
N GLY A 418 3.02 -2.45 12.21
CA GLY A 418 3.72 -1.59 13.16
C GLY A 418 5.16 -2.00 13.37
N ARG A 419 5.56 -2.20 14.63
CA ARG A 419 6.93 -2.61 14.98
C ARG A 419 7.27 -4.00 14.43
N ASN A 420 6.27 -4.78 14.01
CA ASN A 420 6.43 -6.12 13.46
C ASN A 420 6.67 -6.17 11.94
N VAL A 421 6.64 -5.03 11.24
CA VAL A 421 7.03 -4.92 9.82
C VAL A 421 8.41 -5.58 9.60
N ALA A 422 8.71 -6.16 8.44
CA ALA A 422 9.99 -6.84 8.26
C ALA A 422 11.22 -5.94 8.46
N LYS A 423 12.23 -6.45 9.16
CA LYS A 423 13.59 -5.86 9.18
C LYS A 423 14.36 -6.30 7.94
N LEU A 424 15.33 -5.48 7.50
CA LEU A 424 16.17 -5.79 6.34
C LEU A 424 16.80 -7.18 6.38
N LYS A 425 17.23 -7.65 7.55
CA LYS A 425 17.78 -9.00 7.72
C LYS A 425 16.80 -10.10 7.31
N GLN A 426 15.53 -9.99 7.72
CA GLN A 426 14.49 -10.98 7.38
C GLN A 426 14.18 -10.94 5.87
N VAL A 427 14.20 -9.75 5.27
CA VAL A 427 14.05 -9.58 3.82
C VAL A 427 15.22 -10.26 3.08
N LEU A 428 16.45 -10.02 3.52
CA LEU A 428 17.66 -10.64 2.95
C LEU A 428 17.64 -12.16 3.08
N GLU A 429 17.27 -12.70 4.23
CA GLU A 429 17.13 -14.14 4.46
C GLU A 429 16.13 -14.76 3.48
N LEU A 430 15.00 -14.10 3.26
CA LEU A 430 13.99 -14.56 2.32
C LEU A 430 14.45 -14.50 0.87
N VAL A 431 15.08 -13.39 0.47
CA VAL A 431 15.64 -13.24 -0.88
C VAL A 431 16.72 -14.29 -1.14
N ARG A 432 17.59 -14.59 -0.15
CA ARG A 432 18.59 -15.67 -0.23
C ARG A 432 17.94 -17.05 -0.39
N GLY A 433 16.85 -17.31 0.33
CA GLY A 433 16.11 -18.57 0.26
C GLY A 433 15.57 -18.91 -1.14
N SER A 434 15.43 -17.91 -2.03
CA SER A 434 15.22 -18.04 -3.48
C SER A 434 14.21 -19.11 -3.92
N ASN A 435 13.00 -19.17 -3.34
CA ASN A 435 12.00 -20.16 -3.72
C ASN A 435 10.70 -19.48 -4.17
N LEU A 436 10.52 -19.31 -5.48
CA LEU A 436 9.25 -18.85 -6.04
C LEU A 436 8.12 -19.84 -5.77
N ASN A 437 6.98 -19.35 -5.27
CA ASN A 437 5.75 -20.13 -5.33
C ASN A 437 5.11 -19.90 -6.71
N GLU A 438 5.54 -20.69 -7.69
CA GLU A 438 5.08 -20.62 -9.07
C GLU A 438 3.72 -21.33 -9.21
N ASP A 439 2.65 -20.53 -9.33
CA ASP A 439 1.38 -21.00 -9.90
C ASP A 439 1.45 -20.82 -11.42
N ASP A 440 2.29 -21.64 -12.07
CA ASP A 440 2.58 -21.53 -13.51
C ASP A 440 1.30 -21.56 -14.34
N LYS A 441 0.34 -22.39 -13.94
CA LYS A 441 -0.96 -22.48 -14.60
C LYS A 441 -1.72 -21.15 -14.56
N PHE A 442 -1.82 -20.51 -13.39
CA PHE A 442 -2.48 -19.21 -13.28
C PHE A 442 -1.82 -18.16 -14.19
N TRP A 443 -0.49 -18.11 -14.19
CA TRP A 443 0.24 -17.13 -14.98
C TRP A 443 0.17 -17.41 -16.48
N GLU A 444 0.25 -18.66 -16.91
CA GLU A 444 0.03 -19.04 -18.31
C GLU A 444 -1.38 -18.69 -18.78
N GLU A 445 -2.42 -19.02 -18.01
CA GLU A 445 -3.80 -18.69 -18.33
C GLU A 445 -4.05 -17.18 -18.38
N LEU A 446 -3.45 -16.41 -17.47
CA LEU A 446 -3.54 -14.96 -17.46
C LEU A 446 -2.82 -14.36 -18.67
N LEU A 447 -1.58 -14.78 -18.94
CA LEU A 447 -0.75 -14.22 -19.99
C LEU A 447 -1.23 -14.61 -21.40
N GLN A 448 -1.77 -15.81 -21.59
CA GLN A 448 -2.29 -16.26 -22.90
C GLN A 448 -3.44 -15.36 -23.40
N LYS A 449 -4.29 -14.85 -22.50
CA LYS A 449 -5.35 -13.88 -22.82
C LYS A 449 -4.80 -12.55 -23.36
N HIS A 450 -3.53 -12.29 -23.11
CA HIS A 450 -2.82 -11.05 -23.43
C HIS A 450 -1.64 -11.30 -24.39
N SER A 451 -1.70 -12.38 -25.17
CA SER A 451 -0.64 -12.76 -26.12
C SER A 451 -0.46 -11.79 -27.30
N ASP A 452 -1.46 -10.93 -27.56
CA ASP A 452 -1.43 -9.88 -28.59
C ASP A 452 -0.92 -8.52 -28.08
N THR A 453 -0.56 -8.42 -26.80
CA THR A 453 -0.18 -7.17 -26.12
C THR A 453 1.34 -6.94 -26.09
N GLU A 454 1.74 -5.74 -25.66
CA GLU A 454 3.14 -5.28 -25.52
C GLU A 454 4.08 -6.27 -24.80
N GLU A 455 5.40 -6.06 -24.95
CA GLU A 455 6.46 -6.89 -24.36
C GLU A 455 6.22 -7.17 -22.87
N ILE A 456 6.13 -8.46 -22.53
CA ILE A 456 5.90 -8.95 -21.18
C ILE A 456 7.20 -9.49 -20.60
N THR A 457 7.67 -8.96 -19.47
CA THR A 457 8.78 -9.61 -18.72
C THR A 457 8.26 -10.38 -17.52
N LEU A 458 8.63 -11.66 -17.42
CA LEU A 458 8.23 -12.57 -16.34
C LEU A 458 9.44 -13.04 -15.53
N LEU A 459 9.39 -12.92 -14.20
CA LEU A 459 10.43 -13.42 -13.29
C LEU A 459 10.22 -14.91 -12.93
N THR A 460 11.06 -15.83 -13.42
CA THR A 460 10.88 -17.28 -13.27
C THR A 460 12.08 -17.98 -12.60
N LYS A 461 11.85 -19.16 -12.01
CA LYS A 461 12.90 -20.06 -11.50
C LYS A 461 13.69 -20.69 -12.64
N ALA A 462 12.98 -21.16 -13.66
CA ALA A 462 13.58 -21.89 -14.77
C ALA A 462 14.31 -20.94 -15.73
N VAL A 463 15.51 -21.33 -16.16
CA VAL A 463 16.21 -20.76 -17.31
C VAL A 463 15.62 -21.43 -18.55
N ILE A 464 14.44 -21.00 -18.99
CA ILE A 464 13.87 -21.53 -20.23
C ILE A 464 14.55 -20.79 -21.39
N ASN A 465 15.42 -21.50 -22.11
CA ASN A 465 15.91 -21.05 -23.41
C ASN A 465 14.79 -21.18 -24.44
N GLY A 466 13.96 -20.14 -24.55
CA GLY A 466 12.91 -20.04 -25.54
C GLY A 466 12.35 -18.62 -25.56
N SER A 467 12.71 -17.84 -26.58
CA SER A 467 12.10 -16.55 -26.85
C SER A 467 10.78 -16.78 -27.57
N ASN A 468 9.65 -16.60 -26.87
CA ASN A 468 8.44 -16.18 -27.55
C ASN A 468 8.58 -14.65 -27.73
N ASN A 469 8.39 -14.14 -28.94
CA ASN A 469 8.71 -12.73 -29.27
C ASN A 469 8.03 -11.67 -28.37
N TRP A 470 6.97 -12.03 -27.65
CA TRP A 470 6.23 -11.15 -26.75
C TRP A 470 6.50 -11.40 -25.25
N LEU A 471 7.17 -12.50 -24.87
CA LEU A 471 7.40 -12.89 -23.47
C LEU A 471 8.90 -13.08 -23.18
N GLN A 472 9.47 -12.13 -22.46
CA GLN A 472 10.83 -12.17 -21.94
C GLN A 472 10.85 -12.81 -20.54
N ARG A 473 11.60 -13.89 -20.36
CA ARG A 473 11.77 -14.50 -19.03
C ARG A 473 13.08 -14.05 -18.39
N VAL A 474 13.03 -13.63 -17.13
CA VAL A 474 14.19 -13.25 -16.33
C VAL A 474 14.35 -14.25 -15.21
N SER A 475 15.57 -14.79 -15.07
CA SER A 475 15.90 -15.75 -14.01
C SER A 475 15.90 -15.07 -12.63
N LEU A 476 15.17 -15.63 -11.67
CA LEU A 476 15.23 -15.20 -10.28
C LEU A 476 16.65 -15.28 -9.71
N GLN A 477 17.39 -16.35 -10.00
CA GLN A 477 18.75 -16.51 -9.47
C GLN A 477 19.68 -15.39 -9.92
N LYS A 478 19.56 -14.95 -11.18
CA LYS A 478 20.31 -13.80 -11.69
C LYS A 478 19.94 -12.52 -10.92
N VAL A 479 18.64 -12.27 -10.77
CA VAL A 479 18.13 -11.09 -10.07
C VAL A 479 18.61 -11.07 -8.62
N VAL A 480 18.49 -12.20 -7.91
CA VAL A 480 18.95 -12.36 -6.52
C VAL A 480 20.46 -12.13 -6.40
N GLY A 481 21.26 -12.72 -7.30
CA GLY A 481 22.72 -12.57 -7.30
C GLY A 481 23.18 -11.12 -7.51
N GLU A 482 22.44 -10.34 -8.31
CA GLU A 482 22.73 -8.92 -8.55
C GLU A 482 22.16 -8.00 -7.45
N LEU A 483 21.09 -8.43 -6.76
CA LEU A 483 20.36 -7.65 -5.77
C LEU A 483 20.99 -7.75 -4.37
N LEU A 484 21.36 -8.96 -3.93
CA LEU A 484 21.85 -9.20 -2.58
C LEU A 484 23.06 -8.33 -2.20
N PRO A 485 24.12 -8.21 -3.04
CA PRO A 485 25.27 -7.37 -2.70
C PRO A 485 24.91 -5.89 -2.49
N LYS A 486 23.90 -5.39 -3.23
CA LYS A 486 23.44 -4.00 -3.12
C LYS A 486 22.70 -3.75 -1.81
N LEU A 487 21.88 -4.69 -1.38
CA LEU A 487 21.14 -4.62 -0.12
C LEU A 487 22.08 -4.79 1.09
N GLU A 488 23.05 -5.70 1.01
CA GLU A 488 24.04 -5.94 2.08
C GLU A 488 24.98 -4.74 2.29
N CYS A 489 25.42 -4.08 1.21
CA CYS A 489 26.23 -2.85 1.31
C CYS A 489 25.47 -1.71 2.01
N SER A 490 24.15 -1.68 1.89
CA SER A 490 23.29 -0.68 2.57
C SER A 490 23.20 -0.94 4.07
N GLN A 491 23.23 -2.21 4.51
CA GLN A 491 23.24 -2.60 5.91
C GLN A 491 24.50 -2.11 6.64
N VAL A 492 25.68 -2.22 6.00
CA VAL A 492 26.96 -1.81 6.60
C VAL A 492 27.02 -0.29 6.83
N LYS A 493 26.42 0.50 5.93
CA LYS A 493 26.36 1.97 6.07
C LYS A 493 25.45 2.45 7.19
N GLN A 494 24.41 1.68 7.54
CA GLN A 494 23.55 2.01 8.69
C GLN A 494 24.25 1.73 10.03
N VAL A 495 25.04 0.66 10.12
CA VAL A 495 25.75 0.30 11.37
C VAL A 495 26.92 1.25 11.67
N GLY A 496 27.56 1.81 10.64
CA GLY A 496 28.68 2.76 10.80
C GLY A 496 28.29 4.22 11.08
N ALA A 497 26.99 4.52 11.23
CA ALA A 497 26.47 5.87 11.49
C ALA A 497 25.86 6.04 12.89
N CYS A 498 26.00 5.04 13.77
CA CYS A 498 25.64 5.13 15.19
C CYS A 498 26.77 5.73 16.02
#